data_AF-A0A1G2DBE7-F1
#
_entry.id   AF-A0A1G2DBE7-F1
#
_cell.length_a   1.000
_cell.length_b   1.000
_cell.length_c   1.000
_cell.angle_alpha   90.00
_cell.angle_beta   90.00
_cell.angle_gamma   90.00
#
_symmetry.space_group_name_H-M   'P 1'
#
loop_
_entity.id
_entity.type
_entity.pdbx_description
1 polymer ?
#
loop_
_entity_poly.entity_id
_entity_poly.type
_entity_poly.pdbx_seq_one_letter_code
_entity_poly.pdbx_strand_id
1 'polypeptide(L)'
;MTDKKLSEEFVKRSVIQYLSKNGWGHFQFGGLREHGVDIRARHSRYSRYFLIEVKGEGSSPQMNENYFVYSLGQIVTRMTASGTTRTYYGLALPEAVAKIAKRRIPWQVAKKLLLYVFVIDAKGNVEQLSWKELKNAQ
;
A
#
# COMPACT_ATOMS: atom_id res chain seq x y z
N MET A 1 -21.93 -18.64 -4.77
CA MET A 1 -21.22 -18.48 -3.49
C MET A 1 -20.86 -17.01 -3.40
N THR A 2 -21.32 -16.30 -2.37
CA THR A 2 -20.94 -14.90 -2.17
C THR A 2 -19.46 -14.86 -1.82
N ASP A 3 -18.63 -14.37 -2.74
CA ASP A 3 -17.21 -14.17 -2.46
C ASP A 3 -17.07 -13.30 -1.22
N LYS A 4 -16.35 -13.83 -0.22
CA LYS A 4 -16.13 -13.13 1.03
C LYS A 4 -15.14 -12.00 0.76
N LYS A 5 -15.65 -10.77 0.72
CA LYS A 5 -14.87 -9.54 0.56
C LYS A 5 -13.72 -9.49 1.58
N LEU A 6 -12.56 -9.05 1.12
CA LEU A 6 -11.41 -8.89 2.00
C LEU A 6 -11.56 -7.65 2.90
N SER A 7 -11.46 -7.86 4.21
CA SER A 7 -11.49 -6.75 5.16
C SER A 7 -10.14 -6.02 5.19
N GLU A 8 -10.17 -4.74 5.57
CA GLU A 8 -8.95 -3.94 5.73
C GLU A 8 -7.97 -4.57 6.73
N GLU A 9 -8.48 -5.14 7.83
CA GLU A 9 -7.69 -5.85 8.83
C GLU A 9 -6.99 -7.09 8.26
N PHE A 10 -7.66 -7.86 7.38
CA PHE A 10 -7.06 -9.00 6.71
C PHE A 10 -5.91 -8.57 5.78
N VAL A 11 -6.14 -7.52 4.99
CA VAL A 11 -5.13 -6.92 4.10
C VAL A 11 -3.93 -6.43 4.93
N LYS A 12 -4.19 -5.71 6.02
CA LYS A 12 -3.16 -5.19 6.93
C LYS A 12 -2.28 -6.32 7.48
N ARG A 13 -2.88 -7.38 8.02
CA ARG A 13 -2.13 -8.54 8.54
C ARG A 13 -1.30 -9.23 7.48
N SER A 14 -1.85 -9.40 6.28
CA SER A 14 -1.15 -10.05 5.15
C SER A 14 0.11 -9.26 4.77
N VAL A 15 0.00 -7.92 4.69
CA VAL A 15 1.14 -7.06 4.36
C VAL A 15 2.18 -7.02 5.49
N ILE A 16 1.78 -6.97 6.76
CA ILE A 16 2.73 -7.03 7.88
C ILE A 16 3.55 -8.32 7.84
N GLN A 17 2.92 -9.46 7.59
CA GLN A 17 3.62 -10.74 7.47
C GLN A 17 4.59 -10.76 6.29
N TYR A 18 4.16 -10.25 5.13
CA TYR A 18 5.02 -10.11 3.96
C TYR A 18 6.23 -9.21 4.25
N LEU A 19 6.01 -8.03 4.82
CA LEU A 19 7.05 -7.07 5.16
C LEU A 19 8.06 -7.66 6.15
N SER A 20 7.58 -8.37 7.18
CA SER A 20 8.42 -9.05 8.17
C SER A 20 9.38 -10.04 7.53
N LYS A 21 8.90 -10.84 6.57
CA LYS A 21 9.71 -11.79 5.80
C LYS A 21 10.71 -11.10 4.86
N ASN A 22 10.42 -9.87 4.45
CA ASN A 22 11.23 -9.08 3.51
C ASN A 22 12.12 -8.03 4.21
N GLY A 23 12.45 -8.25 5.48
CA GLY A 23 13.43 -7.43 6.20
C GLY A 23 12.90 -6.08 6.71
N TRP A 24 11.59 -5.86 6.68
CA TRP A 24 10.92 -4.70 7.27
C TRP A 24 10.34 -5.06 8.64
N GLY A 25 10.53 -4.19 9.64
CA GLY A 25 10.06 -4.42 11.00
C GLY A 25 9.80 -3.13 11.76
N HIS A 26 9.78 -3.20 13.10
CA HIS A 26 9.45 -2.07 14.00
C HIS A 26 8.16 -1.37 13.60
N PHE A 27 7.09 -2.14 13.46
CA PHE A 27 5.80 -1.63 13.02
C PHE A 27 5.24 -0.64 14.05
N GLN A 28 5.03 0.60 13.61
CA GLN A 28 4.19 1.56 14.30
C GLN A 28 2.85 1.61 13.58
N PHE A 29 1.77 1.43 14.34
CA PHE A 29 0.41 1.53 13.84
C PHE A 29 -0.13 2.91 14.18
N GLY A 30 -0.77 3.60 13.23
CA GLY A 30 -1.33 4.93 13.45
C GLY A 30 -2.31 4.97 14.62
N GLY A 31 -2.10 5.91 15.55
CA GLY A 31 -3.04 6.28 16.60
C GLY A 31 -3.72 7.61 16.30
N LEU A 32 -4.91 7.84 16.89
CA LEU A 32 -5.84 8.97 16.66
C LEU A 32 -5.26 10.40 16.81
N ARG A 33 -4.03 10.56 17.33
CA ARG A 33 -3.42 11.88 17.62
C ARG A 33 -2.06 12.12 16.94
N GLU A 34 -1.54 11.13 16.20
CA GLU A 34 -0.33 11.30 15.39
C GLU A 34 -0.71 11.14 13.92
N HIS A 35 -0.09 11.91 13.04
CA HIS A 35 -0.31 11.86 11.58
C HIS A 35 0.20 10.53 10.95
N GLY A 36 -0.34 9.39 11.40
CA GLY A 36 0.11 8.05 11.05
C GLY A 36 -0.54 7.51 9.77
N VAL A 37 0.20 6.66 9.09
CA VAL A 37 -0.30 5.70 8.10
C VAL A 37 -0.77 4.42 8.79
N ASP A 38 -1.53 3.58 8.09
CA ASP A 38 -1.99 2.30 8.63
C ASP A 38 -0.84 1.37 9.02
N ILE A 39 0.24 1.37 8.23
CA ILE A 39 1.48 0.66 8.51
C ILE A 39 2.68 1.58 8.27
N ARG A 40 3.43 1.86 9.34
CA ARG A 40 4.78 2.41 9.26
C ARG A 40 5.78 1.32 9.62
N ALA A 41 6.57 0.89 8.65
CA ALA A 41 7.65 -0.07 8.84
C ALA A 41 9.01 0.59 8.70
N ARG A 42 10.01 0.13 9.47
CA ARG A 42 11.41 0.51 9.32
C ARG A 42 12.20 -0.68 8.80
N HIS A 43 13.09 -0.46 7.86
CA HIS A 43 13.94 -1.55 7.39
C HIS A 43 14.93 -1.98 8.48
N SER A 44 15.13 -3.29 8.63
CA SER A 44 15.97 -3.90 9.69
C SER A 44 17.45 -3.52 9.60
N ARG A 45 17.97 -3.31 8.39
CA ARG A 45 19.40 -3.04 8.15
C ARG A 45 19.76 -1.59 7.89
N TYR A 46 18.79 -0.74 7.59
CA TYR A 46 19.07 0.65 7.24
C TYR A 46 17.93 1.56 7.69
N SER A 47 18.26 2.80 8.00
CA SER A 47 17.31 3.80 8.53
C SER A 47 16.39 4.35 7.43
N ARG A 48 15.60 3.51 6.76
CA ARG A 48 14.55 3.90 5.82
C ARG A 48 13.20 3.42 6.31
N TYR A 49 12.16 4.17 5.96
CA TYR A 49 10.78 3.87 6.31
C TYR A 49 9.98 3.43 5.08
N PHE A 50 8.99 2.59 5.31
CA PHE A 50 7.92 2.26 4.38
C PHE A 50 6.61 2.68 5.01
N LEU A 51 5.93 3.65 4.38
CA LEU A 51 4.63 4.14 4.81
C LEU A 51 3.56 3.56 3.88
N ILE A 52 2.53 2.94 4.44
CA ILE A 52 1.54 2.21 3.64
C ILE A 52 0.13 2.51 4.15
N GLU A 53 -0.74 2.90 3.22
CA GLU A 53 -2.19 3.00 3.42
C GLU A 53 -2.84 1.68 2.99
N VAL A 54 -3.79 1.20 3.80
CA VAL A 54 -4.48 -0.08 3.62
C VAL A 54 -5.94 0.20 3.31
N LYS A 55 -6.52 -0.55 2.38
CA LYS A 55 -7.98 -0.59 2.18
C LYS A 55 -8.45 -2.02 2.03
N GLY A 56 -9.68 -2.27 2.48
CA GLY A 56 -10.39 -3.51 2.18
C GLY A 56 -11.01 -3.50 0.77
N GLU A 57 -11.86 -4.49 0.51
CA GLU A 57 -12.61 -4.60 -0.74
C GLU A 57 -13.99 -3.98 -0.58
N GLY A 58 -14.34 -3.08 -1.48
CA GLY A 58 -15.60 -2.39 -1.51
C GLY A 58 -16.77 -3.29 -1.88
N SER A 59 -17.98 -2.82 -1.57
CA SER A 59 -19.20 -3.56 -1.92
C SER A 59 -19.62 -3.45 -3.38
N SER A 60 -19.02 -2.51 -4.12
CA SER A 60 -19.29 -2.22 -5.52
C SER A 60 -18.01 -1.70 -6.22
N PRO A 61 -17.97 -1.71 -7.56
CA PRO A 61 -16.86 -1.11 -8.32
C PRO A 61 -16.63 0.37 -8.00
N GLN A 62 -17.69 1.15 -7.78
CA GLN A 62 -17.59 2.56 -7.40
C GLN A 62 -16.92 2.73 -6.03
N MET A 63 -17.23 1.84 -5.09
CA MET A 63 -16.57 1.85 -3.79
C MET A 63 -15.07 1.49 -3.91
N ASN A 64 -14.72 0.56 -4.80
CA ASN A 64 -13.32 0.23 -5.09
C ASN A 64 -12.57 1.42 -5.72
N GLU A 65 -13.17 2.15 -6.66
CA GLU A 65 -12.59 3.39 -7.21
C GLU A 65 -12.39 4.43 -6.11
N ASN A 66 -13.37 4.61 -5.22
CA ASN A 66 -13.24 5.53 -4.09
C ASN A 66 -12.10 5.11 -3.15
N TYR A 67 -12.01 3.84 -2.78
CA TYR A 67 -10.92 3.32 -1.93
C TYR A 67 -9.54 3.53 -2.55
N PHE A 68 -9.41 3.30 -3.86
CA PHE A 68 -8.19 3.63 -4.59
C PHE A 68 -7.85 5.13 -4.50
N VAL A 69 -8.80 6.02 -4.83
CA VAL A 69 -8.56 7.46 -4.83
C VAL A 69 -8.24 7.98 -3.43
N TYR A 70 -8.97 7.53 -2.40
CA TYR A 70 -8.73 7.92 -1.01
C TYR A 70 -7.35 7.46 -0.54
N SER A 71 -6.98 6.19 -0.75
CA SER A 71 -5.67 5.68 -0.32
C SER A 71 -4.51 6.39 -1.03
N LEU A 72 -4.65 6.72 -2.32
CA LEU A 72 -3.66 7.52 -3.05
C LEU A 72 -3.56 8.95 -2.51
N GLY A 73 -4.69 9.61 -2.24
CA GLY A 73 -4.70 10.94 -1.64
C GLY A 73 -4.06 10.96 -0.25
N GLN A 74 -4.45 10.00 0.59
CA GLN A 74 -3.88 9.82 1.93
C GLN A 74 -2.35 9.67 1.84
N ILE A 75 -1.83 8.74 1.03
CA ILE A 75 -0.37 8.50 0.99
C ILE A 75 0.41 9.71 0.45
N VAL A 76 -0.13 10.45 -0.52
CA VAL A 76 0.50 11.67 -1.05
C VAL A 76 0.57 12.74 0.04
N THR A 77 -0.48 12.91 0.85
CA THR A 77 -0.46 13.88 1.97
C THR A 77 0.51 13.52 3.10
N ARG A 78 1.07 12.30 3.11
CA ARG A 78 2.12 11.90 4.06
C ARG A 78 3.52 12.24 3.58
N MET A 79 3.67 12.65 2.33
CA MET A 79 4.98 13.01 1.78
C MET A 79 5.42 14.37 2.32
N THR A 80 6.65 14.43 2.83
CA THR A 80 7.20 15.67 3.40
C THR A 80 8.16 16.34 2.42
N ALA A 81 8.13 17.67 2.36
CA ALA A 81 9.13 18.44 1.62
C ALA A 81 10.48 18.51 2.36
N SER A 82 10.47 18.25 3.67
CA SER A 82 11.63 18.22 4.55
C SER A 82 12.02 16.79 4.91
N GLY A 83 13.33 16.54 5.09
CA GLY A 83 13.87 15.25 5.48
C GLY A 83 14.94 14.74 4.51
N THR A 84 16.04 14.25 5.06
CA THR A 84 17.16 13.69 4.28
C THR A 84 17.04 12.18 4.08
N THR A 85 16.10 11.54 4.80
CA THR A 85 15.91 10.10 4.76
C THR A 85 14.96 9.69 3.65
N ARG A 86 15.43 8.80 2.77
CA ARG A 86 14.60 8.20 1.72
C ARG A 86 13.47 7.35 2.33
N THR A 87 12.23 7.70 2.01
CA THR A 87 11.02 7.00 2.43
C THR A 87 10.35 6.33 1.23
N TYR A 88 9.86 5.11 1.43
CA TYR A 88 9.05 4.36 0.46
C TYR A 88 7.58 4.48 0.83
N TYR A 89 6.72 4.46 -0.18
CA TYR A 89 5.28 4.65 -0.02
C TYR A 89 4.54 3.49 -0.66
N GLY A 90 3.39 3.11 -0.10
CA GLY A 90 2.64 1.96 -0.57
C GLY A 90 1.14 2.08 -0.44
N LEU A 91 0.43 1.41 -1.34
CA LEU A 91 -0.99 1.12 -1.23
C LEU A 91 -1.14 -0.39 -1.07
N ALA A 92 -1.76 -0.84 0.02
CA ALA A 92 -2.09 -2.23 0.27
C ALA A 92 -3.56 -2.49 -0.05
N LEU A 93 -3.81 -3.22 -1.13
CA LEU A 93 -5.10 -3.29 -1.80
C LEU A 93 -5.46 -4.73 -2.20
N PRO A 94 -6.72 -5.17 -2.01
CA PRO A 94 -7.25 -6.37 -2.65
C PRO A 94 -7.14 -6.28 -4.17
N GLU A 95 -7.08 -7.44 -4.85
CA GLU A 95 -6.98 -7.52 -6.32
C GLU A 95 -7.96 -6.62 -7.07
N ALA A 96 -9.22 -6.58 -6.63
CA ALA A 96 -10.27 -5.77 -7.26
C ALA A 96 -9.96 -4.26 -7.25
N VAL A 97 -9.35 -3.76 -6.17
CA VAL A 97 -8.95 -2.35 -6.04
C VAL A 97 -7.58 -2.12 -6.69
N ALA A 98 -6.65 -3.06 -6.54
CA ALA A 98 -5.32 -2.99 -7.12
C ALA A 98 -5.36 -2.92 -8.65
N LYS A 99 -6.31 -3.58 -9.31
CA LYS A 99 -6.51 -3.48 -10.77
C LYS A 99 -6.71 -2.03 -11.23
N ILE A 100 -7.40 -1.23 -10.45
CA ILE A 100 -7.62 0.20 -10.70
C ILE A 100 -6.28 0.95 -10.57
N ALA A 101 -5.53 0.67 -9.50
CA ALA A 101 -4.21 1.26 -9.28
C ALA A 101 -3.22 0.92 -10.41
N LYS A 102 -3.16 -0.35 -10.86
CA LYS A 102 -2.30 -0.80 -11.97
C LYS A 102 -2.58 -0.01 -13.26
N ARG A 103 -3.86 0.23 -13.56
CA ARG A 103 -4.32 1.00 -14.73
C ARG A 103 -4.08 2.51 -14.61
N ARG A 104 -4.27 3.08 -13.41
CA ARG A 104 -4.37 4.54 -13.23
C ARG A 104 -3.12 5.21 -12.67
N ILE A 105 -2.18 4.46 -12.10
CA ILE A 105 -0.91 5.03 -11.63
C ILE A 105 0.12 4.93 -12.77
N PRO A 106 0.55 6.04 -13.40
CA PRO A 106 1.61 6.00 -14.39
C PRO A 106 2.91 5.52 -13.76
N TRP A 107 3.61 4.60 -14.40
CA TRP A 107 4.84 4.02 -13.84
C TRP A 107 5.92 5.08 -13.54
N GLN A 108 5.97 6.17 -14.30
CA GLN A 108 6.89 7.29 -14.09
C GLN A 108 6.62 7.97 -12.74
N VAL A 109 5.35 8.15 -12.39
CA VAL A 109 4.93 8.73 -11.11
C VAL A 109 5.28 7.78 -9.98
N ALA A 110 4.99 6.48 -10.13
CA ALA A 110 5.38 5.48 -9.14
C ALA A 110 6.90 5.47 -8.89
N LYS A 111 7.70 5.57 -9.96
CA LYS A 111 9.16 5.66 -9.86
C LYS A 111 9.62 6.92 -9.13
N LYS A 112 9.04 8.08 -9.46
CA LYS A 112 9.40 9.38 -8.86
C LYS A 112 9.05 9.43 -7.37
N LEU A 113 7.88 8.90 -7.02
CA LEU A 113 7.37 8.90 -5.65
C LEU A 113 7.87 7.74 -4.79
N LEU A 114 8.59 6.77 -5.36
CA LEU A 114 8.93 5.51 -4.68
C LEU A 114 7.68 4.79 -4.15
N LEU A 115 6.60 4.86 -4.93
CA LEU A 115 5.30 4.28 -4.62
C LEU A 115 5.21 2.85 -5.14
N TYR A 116 4.73 1.96 -4.29
CA TYR A 116 4.49 0.55 -4.56
C TYR A 116 3.01 0.22 -4.40
N VAL A 117 2.55 -0.84 -5.05
CA VAL A 117 1.22 -1.42 -4.82
C VAL A 117 1.42 -2.83 -4.30
N PHE A 118 0.92 -3.12 -3.10
CA PHE A 118 0.82 -4.47 -2.57
C PHE A 118 -0.55 -5.00 -2.92
N VAL A 119 -0.59 -6.08 -3.70
CA VAL A 119 -1.81 -6.75 -4.14
C VAL A 119 -2.03 -7.97 -3.25
N ILE A 120 -3.18 -8.03 -2.59
CA ILE A 120 -3.53 -9.11 -1.66
C ILE A 120 -4.62 -9.98 -2.29
N ASP A 121 -4.37 -11.28 -2.39
CA ASP A 121 -5.35 -12.26 -2.85
C ASP A 121 -6.22 -12.80 -1.70
N ALA A 122 -7.23 -13.62 -2.03
CA ALA A 122 -8.13 -14.21 -1.05
C ALA A 122 -7.46 -15.16 -0.03
N LYS A 123 -6.24 -15.62 -0.33
CA LYS A 123 -5.43 -16.50 0.54
C LYS A 123 -4.45 -15.72 1.41
N GLY A 124 -4.35 -14.40 1.23
CA GLY A 124 -3.40 -13.55 1.95
C GLY A 124 -2.00 -13.54 1.33
N ASN A 125 -1.83 -14.05 0.11
CA ASN A 125 -0.59 -13.88 -0.63
C ASN A 125 -0.44 -12.42 -1.05
N VAL A 126 0.79 -11.93 -1.02
CA VAL A 126 1.12 -10.54 -1.33
C VAL A 126 2.04 -10.49 -2.54
N GLU A 127 1.55 -9.88 -3.63
CA GLU A 127 2.37 -9.47 -4.77
C GLU A 127 2.77 -7.99 -4.57
N GLN A 128 4.07 -7.69 -4.60
CA GLN A 128 4.56 -6.32 -4.53
C GLN A 128 4.89 -5.81 -5.94
N LEU A 129 4.20 -4.77 -6.36
CA LEU A 129 4.45 -4.08 -7.62
C LEU A 129 5.27 -2.81 -7.40
N SER A 130 6.41 -2.74 -8.06
CA SER A 130 7.17 -1.52 -8.23
C SER A 130 6.79 -0.83 -9.56
N TRP A 131 7.45 0.30 -9.84
CA TRP A 131 7.32 0.97 -11.13
C TRP A 131 7.68 0.08 -12.33
N LYS A 132 8.51 -0.96 -12.16
CA LYS A 132 8.89 -1.86 -13.26
C LYS A 132 7.71 -2.73 -13.67
N GLU A 133 7.03 -3.32 -12.70
CA GLU A 133 5.86 -4.16 -12.95
C GLU A 133 4.69 -3.32 -13.48
N LEU A 134 4.52 -2.10 -12.97
CA LEU A 134 3.54 -1.14 -13.52
C LEU A 134 3.86 -0.75 -14.96
N LYS A 135 5.13 -0.56 -15.30
CA LYS A 135 5.57 -0.26 -16.67
C LYS A 135 5.24 -1.40 -17.64
N ASN A 136 5.42 -2.64 -17.22
CA ASN A 136 5.14 -3.80 -18.07
C ASN A 136 3.63 -4.03 -18.31
N ALA A 137 2.78 -3.44 -17.47
CA ALA A 137 1.32 -3.54 -17.58
C ALA A 137 0.69 -2.39 -18.40
N GLN A 138 1.50 -1.46 -18.93
CA GLN A 138 1.07 -0.23 -19.62
C GLN A 138 1.62 -0.15 -21.04
#